data_AF-A0A2V6XV01-F1
#
_entry.id   AF-A0A2V6XV01-F1
#
_cell.length_a   1.000
_cell.length_b   1.000
_cell.length_c   1.000
_cell.angle_alpha   90.00
_cell.angle_beta   90.00
_cell.angle_gamma   90.00
#
_symmetry.space_group_name_H-M   'P 1'
#
loop_
_entity.id
_entity.type
_entity.pdbx_description
1 polymer ?
#
loop_
_entity_poly.entity_id
_entity_poly.type
_entity_poly.pdbx_seq_one_letter_code
_entity_poly.pdbx_strand_id
1 'polypeptide(L)'
;MARRRGRRRPRGRDGRPRPLLRERRIGGTVLDVLRGEPLPAEHPFWTTPGIVVLPHVGGLHPRRDAIVAGLWGDTLERFAAGEPLREVVDRVRGY
;
A
#
# COMPACT_ATOMS: atom_id res chain seq x y z
N MET A 1 -36.83 1.55 17.72
CA MET A 1 -36.15 1.83 16.43
C MET A 1 -34.72 1.31 16.49
N ALA A 2 -34.44 0.19 15.82
CA ALA A 2 -33.19 -0.54 15.95
C ALA A 2 -32.11 -0.03 14.97
N ARG A 3 -31.02 0.52 15.50
CA ARG A 3 -29.84 0.92 14.73
C ARG A 3 -29.09 -0.32 14.24
N ARG A 4 -29.13 -0.59 12.92
CA ARG A 4 -28.34 -1.65 12.27
C ARG A 4 -26.85 -1.33 12.42
N ARG A 5 -26.15 -2.09 13.28
CA ARG A 5 -24.69 -2.08 13.36
C ARG A 5 -24.14 -2.64 12.04
N GLY A 6 -23.45 -1.79 11.27
CA GLY A 6 -22.76 -2.20 10.05
C GLY A 6 -21.73 -3.28 10.34
N ARG A 7 -21.92 -4.48 9.76
CA ARG A 7 -20.93 -5.56 9.79
C ARG A 7 -19.66 -5.07 9.10
N ARG A 8 -18.61 -4.77 9.88
CA ARG A 8 -17.25 -4.58 9.35
C ARG A 8 -16.85 -5.87 8.62
N ARG A 9 -16.62 -5.79 7.31
CA ARG A 9 -16.09 -6.91 6.52
C ARG A 9 -14.67 -7.21 7.00
N PRO A 10 -14.29 -8.48 7.24
CA PRO A 10 -12.95 -8.82 7.67
C PRO A 10 -11.93 -8.45 6.59
N ARG A 11 -10.85 -7.77 6.98
CA ARG A 11 -9.66 -7.55 6.15
C ARG A 11 -8.99 -8.92 5.97
N GLY A 12 -8.95 -9.43 4.74
CA GLY A 12 -8.32 -10.71 4.41
C GLY A 12 -6.87 -10.76 4.88
N ARG A 13 -6.54 -11.82 5.62
CA ARG A 13 -5.35 -11.92 6.48
C ARG A 13 -4.25 -12.81 5.89
N ASP A 14 -4.47 -13.44 4.74
CA ASP A 14 -3.77 -14.68 4.36
C ASP A 14 -3.22 -14.74 2.92
N GLY A 15 -3.27 -13.66 2.15
CA GLY A 15 -2.71 -13.66 0.78
C GLY A 15 -3.40 -14.65 -0.17
N ARG A 16 -4.58 -15.18 0.18
CA ARG A 16 -5.37 -16.02 -0.73
C ARG A 16 -6.22 -15.15 -1.65
N PRO A 17 -6.40 -15.51 -2.93
CA PRO A 17 -7.34 -14.81 -3.81
C PRO A 17 -8.72 -14.80 -3.16
N ARG A 18 -9.29 -13.61 -2.95
CA ARG A 18 -10.62 -13.48 -2.33
C ARG A 18 -11.69 -14.17 -3.20
N PRO A 19 -12.83 -14.59 -2.62
CA PRO A 19 -13.93 -15.23 -3.34
C PRO A 19 -14.39 -14.45 -4.58
N LEU A 20 -14.19 -13.12 -4.61
CA LEU A 20 -14.58 -12.23 -5.71
C LEU A 20 -13.94 -12.57 -7.06
N LEU A 21 -12.68 -13.03 -7.08
CA LEU A 21 -12.04 -13.46 -8.34
C LEU A 21 -12.60 -14.82 -8.79
N ARG A 22 -12.80 -15.75 -7.85
CA ARG A 22 -13.35 -17.09 -8.12
C ARG A 22 -14.80 -17.03 -8.59
N GLU A 23 -15.60 -16.15 -8.00
CA GLU A 23 -17.00 -15.87 -8.36
C GLU A 23 -17.13 -14.96 -9.59
N ARG A 24 -16.01 -14.58 -10.25
CA ARG A 24 -15.97 -13.66 -11.41
C ARG A 24 -16.73 -12.34 -11.20
N ARG A 25 -16.75 -11.84 -9.97
CA ARG A 25 -17.40 -10.56 -9.63
C ARG A 25 -16.56 -9.34 -10.01
N ILE A 26 -15.27 -9.56 -10.24
CA ILE A 26 -14.33 -8.60 -10.82
C ILE A 26 -13.58 -9.30 -11.95
N GLY A 27 -13.24 -8.56 -13.02
CA GLY A 27 -12.56 -9.12 -14.19
C GLY A 27 -11.10 -9.52 -13.95
N GLY A 28 -10.48 -8.99 -12.90
CA GLY A 28 -9.11 -9.29 -12.50
C GLY A 28 -8.60 -8.33 -11.44
N THR A 29 -7.33 -8.45 -11.09
CA THR A 29 -6.64 -7.56 -10.16
C THR A 29 -5.18 -7.38 -10.59
N VAL A 30 -4.70 -6.14 -10.53
CA VAL A 30 -3.28 -5.80 -10.69
C VAL A 30 -2.75 -5.39 -9.31
N LEU A 31 -1.62 -5.98 -8.89
CA LEU A 31 -1.03 -5.80 -7.57
C LEU A 31 0.37 -5.18 -7.70
N ASP A 32 0.58 -4.03 -7.06
CA ASP A 32 1.88 -3.32 -7.03
C ASP A 32 2.57 -3.45 -5.66
N VAL A 33 1.79 -3.43 -4.57
CA VAL A 33 2.29 -3.51 -3.20
C VAL A 33 1.87 -4.82 -2.56
N LEU A 34 2.83 -5.51 -1.95
CA LEU A 34 2.64 -6.83 -1.36
C LEU A 34 3.08 -6.82 0.11
N ARG A 35 2.62 -7.81 0.89
CA ARG A 35 2.94 -7.85 2.33
C ARG A 35 4.43 -8.15 2.58
N GLY A 36 5.05 -8.95 1.71
CA GLY A 36 6.47 -9.27 1.73
C GLY A 36 7.03 -9.03 0.34
N GLU A 37 8.15 -8.32 0.28
CA GLU A 37 8.79 -7.89 -0.96
C GLU A 37 10.29 -8.25 -0.89
N PRO A 38 10.86 -8.92 -1.90
CA PRO A 38 10.19 -9.43 -3.11
C PRO A 38 9.21 -10.57 -2.81
N LEU A 39 8.22 -10.77 -3.68
CA LEU A 39 7.28 -11.88 -3.55
C LEU A 39 8.02 -13.21 -3.80
N PRO A 40 7.90 -14.23 -2.93
CA PRO A 40 8.52 -15.53 -3.16
C PRO A 40 8.11 -16.12 -4.51
N ALA A 41 9.03 -16.81 -5.19
CA ALA A 41 8.79 -17.36 -6.52
C ALA A 41 7.69 -18.44 -6.52
N GLU A 42 7.50 -19.13 -5.39
CA GLU A 42 6.49 -20.18 -5.21
C GLU A 42 5.12 -19.59 -4.85
N HIS A 43 4.99 -18.27 -4.73
CA HIS A 43 3.74 -17.66 -4.29
C HIS A 43 2.61 -17.87 -5.32
N PRO A 44 1.40 -18.29 -4.89
CA PRO A 44 0.31 -18.64 -5.82
C PRO A 44 -0.18 -17.49 -6.70
N PHE A 45 0.12 -16.24 -6.37
CA PHE A 45 -0.24 -15.10 -7.21
C PHE A 45 0.41 -15.12 -8.59
N TRP A 46 1.58 -15.75 -8.74
CA TRP A 46 2.24 -15.88 -10.04
C TRP A 46 1.43 -16.72 -11.03
N THR A 47 0.66 -17.68 -10.54
CA THR A 47 -0.06 -18.65 -11.37
C THR A 47 -1.59 -18.51 -11.27
N THR A 48 -2.11 -17.66 -10.39
CA THR A 48 -3.55 -17.47 -10.22
C THR A 48 -4.13 -16.71 -11.42
N PRO A 49 -5.08 -17.30 -12.18
CA PRO A 49 -5.71 -16.60 -13.29
C PRO A 49 -6.43 -15.33 -12.86
N GLY A 50 -6.26 -14.25 -13.62
CA GLY A 50 -6.86 -12.94 -13.33
C GLY A 50 -6.11 -12.10 -12.31
N ILE A 51 -4.92 -12.53 -11.85
CA ILE A 51 -3.99 -11.71 -11.07
C ILE A 51 -2.78 -11.35 -11.94
N VAL A 52 -2.42 -10.08 -11.94
CA VAL A 52 -1.16 -9.58 -12.48
C VAL A 52 -0.37 -8.96 -11.33
N VAL A 53 0.87 -9.40 -11.16
CA VAL A 53 1.79 -8.85 -10.14
C VAL A 53 2.79 -7.94 -10.85
N LEU A 54 2.91 -6.71 -10.36
CA LEU A 54 3.95 -5.77 -10.74
C LEU A 54 5.02 -5.73 -9.64
N PRO A 55 6.28 -5.42 -9.97
CA PRO A 55 7.23 -4.91 -8.97
C PRO A 55 6.68 -3.61 -8.37
N HIS A 56 7.15 -3.22 -7.17
CA HIS A 56 6.68 -2.01 -6.48
C HIS A 56 7.11 -0.72 -7.22
N VAL A 57 6.34 -0.34 -8.23
CA VAL A 57 6.64 0.74 -9.17
C VAL A 57 5.50 1.75 -9.33
N GLY A 58 4.37 1.56 -8.66
CA GLY A 58 3.22 2.46 -8.73
C GLY A 58 3.48 3.87 -8.20
N GLY A 59 4.54 4.05 -7.40
CA GLY A 59 4.96 5.35 -6.86
C GLY A 59 6.07 6.06 -7.66
N LEU A 60 6.47 5.55 -8.84
CA LEU A 60 7.53 6.18 -9.62
C LEU A 60 7.06 7.50 -10.27
N HIS A 61 7.90 8.52 -10.19
CA HIS A 61 7.71 9.81 -10.85
C HIS A 61 9.08 10.31 -11.36
N PRO A 62 9.19 10.90 -12.57
CA PRO A 62 10.48 11.31 -13.13
C PRO A 62 11.28 12.28 -12.25
N ARG A 63 10.58 13.10 -11.46
CA ARG A 63 11.20 14.05 -10.51
C ARG A 63 11.21 13.57 -9.06
N ARG A 64 10.83 12.31 -8.81
CA ARG A 64 10.67 11.77 -7.44
C ARG A 64 11.94 12.04 -6.62
N ASP A 65 13.09 11.70 -7.16
CA ASP A 65 14.33 11.75 -6.38
C ASP A 65 14.74 13.18 -6.03
N ALA A 66 14.57 14.12 -6.96
CA ALA A 66 14.81 15.54 -6.68
C ALA A 66 13.85 16.09 -5.61
N ILE A 67 12.57 15.72 -5.67
CA ILE A 67 11.56 16.15 -4.68
C ILE A 67 11.87 15.56 -3.31
N VAL A 68 12.11 14.25 -3.26
CA VAL A 68 12.38 13.52 -2.01
C VAL A 68 13.68 13.99 -1.37
N ALA A 69 14.74 14.21 -2.16
CA ALA A 69 16.01 14.75 -1.65
C ALA A 69 15.83 16.15 -1.06
N GLY A 70 15.06 17.03 -1.71
CA GLY A 70 14.77 18.36 -1.18
C GLY A 70 14.02 18.33 0.16
N LEU A 71 12.98 17.48 0.26
CA LEU A 71 12.22 17.29 1.51
C LEU A 71 13.10 16.71 2.63
N TRP A 72 13.95 15.72 2.30
CA TRP A 72 14.88 15.12 3.25
C TRP A 72 15.93 16.12 3.75
N GLY A 73 16.48 16.95 2.87
CA GLY A 73 17.43 18.01 3.23
C GLY A 73 16.86 18.98 4.26
N ASP A 74 15.70 19.60 3.97
CA ASP A 74 15.02 20.52 4.91
C ASP A 74 14.69 19.82 6.24
N THR A 75 14.25 18.56 6.20
CA THR A 75 13.96 17.78 7.40
C THR A 75 15.21 17.55 8.25
N LEU A 76 16.34 17.21 7.62
CA LEU A 76 17.60 16.93 8.32
C LEU A 76 18.18 18.20 8.97
N GLU A 77 18.16 19.34 8.27
CA GLU A 77 18.60 20.62 8.79
C GLU A 77 17.78 21.03 10.03
N ARG A 78 16.45 20.94 9.93
CA ARG A 78 15.53 21.21 11.06
C ARG A 78 15.77 20.29 12.24
N PHE A 79 15.94 19.00 11.97
CA PHE A 79 16.21 18.02 13.01
C PHE A 79 17.51 18.32 13.76
N ALA A 80 18.59 18.65 13.02
CA ALA A 80 19.88 18.99 13.62
C ALA A 80 19.83 20.29 14.46
N ALA A 81 19.01 21.26 14.05
CA ALA A 81 18.81 22.52 14.77
C ALA A 81 17.80 22.42 15.95
N GLY A 82 17.13 21.28 16.13
CA GLY A 82 16.06 21.13 17.12
C GLY A 82 14.79 21.90 16.77
N GLU A 83 14.60 22.25 15.50
CA GLU A 83 13.41 22.95 15.01
C GLU A 83 12.22 22.02 14.79
N PRO A 84 10.98 22.55 14.80
CA PRO A 84 9.81 21.80 14.39
C PRO A 84 9.94 21.26 12.95
N LEU A 85 9.67 19.95 12.79
CA LEU A 85 9.62 19.28 11.50
C LEU A 85 8.29 19.61 10.78
N ARG A 86 8.33 19.74 9.45
CA ARG A 86 7.16 20.10 8.65
C ARG A 86 6.29 18.90 8.27
N GLU A 87 6.92 17.82 7.78
CA GLU A 87 6.24 16.66 7.21
C GLU A 87 5.94 15.57 8.26
N VAL A 88 5.48 15.98 9.45
CA VAL A 88 5.20 15.06 10.55
C VAL A 88 3.93 14.24 10.27
N VAL A 89 4.08 12.92 10.27
CA VAL A 89 2.95 12.00 10.10
C VAL A 89 2.21 11.82 11.43
N ASP A 90 1.00 12.38 11.51
CA ASP A 90 0.06 12.11 12.60
C ASP A 90 -0.64 10.75 12.39
N ARG A 91 -0.24 9.76 13.19
CA ARG A 91 -0.82 8.40 13.12
C ARG A 91 -2.22 8.29 13.73
N VAL A 92 -2.62 9.24 14.59
CA VAL A 92 -3.96 9.27 15.20
C VAL A 92 -4.97 9.78 14.18
N ARG A 93 -4.57 10.77 13.38
CA ARG A 93 -5.40 11.32 12.30
C ARG A 93 -5.75 10.29 11.22
N GLY A 94 -4.90 9.30 11.00
CA GLY A 94 -5.13 8.26 10.00
C GLY A 94 -4.98 8.77 8.56
N TYR A 95 -5.67 8.12 7.62
CA TYR A 95 -5.70 8.44 6.18
C TYR A 95 -7.15 8.60 5.73
#